data_AF-A0A6J1W138-F1
#
_entry.id   AF-A0A6J1W138-F1
#
_cell.length_a   1.000
_cell.length_b   1.000
_cell.length_c   1.000
_cell.angle_alpha   90.00
_cell.angle_beta   90.00
_cell.angle_gamma   90.00
#
_symmetry.space_group_name_H-M   'P 1'
#
loop_
_entity.id
_entity.type
_entity.pdbx_description
1 polymer ?
#
loop_
_entity_poly.entity_id
_entity_poly.type
_entity_poly.pdbx_seq_one_letter_code
_entity_poly.pdbx_strand_id
1 'polypeptide(L)'
;MPGLIGGIVGAVTAAAATETVYGKKGLINMFDFAGEYRDRTPSIQGGFQAAGIAVSLAMAFVGGSIVGGILKLPFFGDPTDENCFEDNVYWEVPGEEESNLYCMHDSNAKPVINP
;
A
#
# COMPACT_ATOMS: atom_id res chain seq x y z
N MET A 1 -4.69 -4.02 -4.39
CA MET A 1 -3.88 -4.29 -5.60
C MET A 1 -4.16 -3.39 -6.83
N PRO A 2 -4.72 -2.17 -6.74
CA PRO A 2 -5.02 -1.39 -7.94
C PRO A 2 -3.76 -0.97 -8.73
N GLY A 3 -2.62 -0.76 -8.06
CA GLY A 3 -1.37 -0.37 -8.71
C GLY A 3 -0.83 -1.40 -9.72
N LEU A 4 -0.85 -2.69 -9.38
CA LEU A 4 -0.39 -3.75 -10.30
C LEU A 4 -1.33 -3.89 -11.51
N ILE A 5 -2.64 -3.82 -11.27
CA ILE A 5 -3.65 -3.87 -12.34
C ILE A 5 -3.47 -2.67 -13.26
N GLY A 6 -3.32 -1.46 -12.72
CA GLY A 6 -3.08 -0.25 -13.50
C GLY A 6 -1.80 -0.34 -14.33
N GLY A 7 -0.71 -0.89 -13.77
CA GLY A 7 0.53 -1.13 -14.50
C GLY A 7 0.36 -2.09 -15.68
N ILE A 8 -0.29 -3.25 -15.45
CA ILE A 8 -0.52 -4.25 -16.51
C ILE A 8 -1.41 -3.68 -17.61
N VAL A 9 -2.52 -3.04 -17.24
CA VAL A 9 -3.43 -2.41 -18.20
C VAL A 9 -2.69 -1.33 -18.99
N GLY A 10 -1.89 -0.49 -18.33
CA GLY A 10 -1.04 0.50 -19.01
C GLY A 10 -0.12 -0.13 -20.05
N ALA A 11 0.60 -1.20 -19.69
CA ALA A 11 1.52 -1.87 -20.59
C ALA A 11 0.82 -2.48 -21.80
N VAL A 12 -0.36 -3.10 -21.61
CA VAL A 12 -1.18 -3.63 -22.71
C VAL A 12 -1.71 -2.50 -23.59
N THR A 13 -2.23 -1.42 -23.00
CA THR A 13 -2.72 -0.26 -23.74
C THR A 13 -1.61 0.38 -24.57
N ALA A 14 -0.39 0.48 -24.02
CA ALA A 14 0.77 0.99 -24.75
C ALA A 14 1.17 0.07 -25.91
N ALA A 15 1.17 -1.25 -25.70
CA ALA A 15 1.50 -2.22 -26.76
C ALA A 15 0.46 -2.25 -27.89
N ALA A 16 -0.81 -2.05 -27.57
CA ALA A 16 -1.94 -2.08 -28.51
C ALA A 16 -2.27 -0.70 -29.11
N ALA A 17 -1.54 0.36 -28.76
CA ALA A 17 -1.84 1.70 -29.24
C ALA A 17 -1.63 1.82 -30.76
N THR A 18 -2.66 2.25 -31.48
CA THR A 18 -2.62 2.44 -32.93
C THR A 18 -2.89 3.90 -33.32
N GLU A 19 -2.44 4.27 -34.51
CA GLU A 19 -2.71 5.60 -35.08
C GLU A 19 -4.22 5.85 -35.30
N THR A 20 -5.02 4.80 -35.52
CA THR A 20 -6.48 4.94 -35.71
C THR A 20 -7.23 5.33 -34.44
N VAL A 21 -6.73 4.91 -33.27
CA VAL A 21 -7.37 5.18 -31.97
C VAL A 21 -6.83 6.47 -31.34
N TYR A 22 -5.51 6.65 -31.35
CA TYR A 22 -4.85 7.78 -30.69
C TYR A 22 -4.55 8.95 -31.63
N GLY A 23 -4.62 8.74 -32.96
CA GLY A 23 -4.13 9.70 -33.94
C GLY A 23 -2.60 9.81 -33.94
N LYS A 24 -2.01 10.27 -35.05
CA LYS A 24 -0.55 10.40 -35.18
C LYS A 24 0.07 11.27 -34.09
N LYS A 25 -0.57 12.41 -33.83
CA LYS A 25 -0.12 13.40 -32.86
C LYS A 25 -0.37 12.97 -31.41
N GLY A 26 -1.43 12.20 -31.17
CA GLY A 26 -1.70 11.63 -29.85
C GLY A 26 -0.74 10.50 -29.50
N LEU A 27 -0.36 9.66 -30.47
CA LEU A 27 0.65 8.62 -30.27
C LEU A 27 2.01 9.22 -29.90
N ILE A 28 2.42 10.27 -30.62
CA ILE A 28 3.68 10.99 -30.35
C ILE A 28 3.66 11.62 -28.95
N ASN A 29 2.59 12.32 -28.58
CA ASN A 29 2.53 13.01 -27.29
C ASN A 29 2.36 12.06 -26.09
N MET A 30 1.62 10.95 -26.24
CA MET A 30 1.31 10.05 -25.13
C MET A 30 2.44 9.06 -24.83
N PHE A 31 3.15 8.61 -25.86
CA PHE A 31 4.20 7.60 -25.74
C PHE A 31 5.60 8.12 -26.08
N ASP A 32 5.72 9.44 -26.25
CA ASP A 32 6.95 10.17 -26.54
C ASP A 32 7.69 9.64 -27.78
N PHE A 33 6.95 9.38 -28.87
CA PHE A 33 7.54 9.03 -30.16
C PHE A 33 8.09 10.27 -30.89
N ALA A 34 8.84 11.09 -30.17
CA ALA A 34 9.51 12.29 -30.66
C ALA A 34 11.03 12.19 -30.49
N GLY A 35 11.78 13.04 -31.19
CA GLY A 35 13.24 13.08 -31.12
C GLY A 35 13.91 11.72 -31.37
N GLU A 36 14.68 11.26 -30.40
CA GLU A 36 15.46 10.00 -30.41
C GLU A 36 14.57 8.74 -30.47
N TYR A 37 13.29 8.85 -30.11
CA TYR A 37 12.36 7.73 -29.99
C TYR A 37 11.31 7.67 -31.12
N ARG A 38 11.48 8.45 -32.19
CA ARG A 38 10.55 8.53 -33.32
C ARG A 38 10.26 7.21 -34.01
N ASP A 39 11.23 6.31 -34.03
CA ASP A 39 11.11 5.00 -34.70
C ASP A 39 10.72 3.88 -33.73
N ARG A 40 10.43 4.20 -32.46
CA ARG A 40 9.93 3.20 -31.50
C ARG A 40 8.51 2.80 -31.83
N THR A 41 8.23 1.50 -31.71
CA THR A 41 6.89 0.96 -31.90
C THR A 41 6.11 0.94 -30.58
N PRO A 42 4.76 0.99 -30.64
CA PRO A 42 3.88 0.80 -29.48
C PRO A 42 4.22 -0.45 -28.66
N SER A 43 4.53 -1.57 -29.33
CA SER A 43 4.93 -2.82 -28.67
C SER A 43 6.17 -2.70 -27.79
N ILE A 44 7.18 -1.96 -28.24
CA ILE A 44 8.40 -1.69 -27.46
C ILE A 44 8.06 -0.82 -26.25
N GLN A 45 7.20 0.20 -26.42
CA GLN A 45 6.76 1.05 -25.32
C GLN A 45 6.01 0.26 -24.24
N GLY A 46 5.13 -0.67 -24.63
CA GLY A 46 4.48 -1.58 -23.70
C GLY A 46 5.48 -2.48 -22.96
N GLY A 47 6.53 -2.93 -23.63
CA GLY A 47 7.64 -3.65 -23.00
C GLY A 47 8.35 -2.82 -21.92
N PHE A 48 8.63 -1.55 -22.17
CA PHE A 48 9.22 -0.64 -21.16
C PHE A 48 8.29 -0.42 -19.97
N GLN A 49 6.97 -0.33 -20.17
CA GLN A 49 6.02 -0.24 -19.06
C GLN A 49 6.01 -1.51 -18.21
N ALA A 50 6.04 -2.69 -18.85
CA ALA A 50 6.16 -3.96 -18.14
C ALA A 50 7.49 -4.07 -17.35
N ALA A 51 8.60 -3.64 -17.94
CA ALA A 51 9.89 -3.56 -17.26
C ALA A 51 9.84 -2.60 -16.06
N GLY A 52 9.13 -1.47 -16.19
CA GLY A 52 8.91 -0.52 -15.11
C GLY A 52 8.18 -1.15 -13.91
N ILE A 53 7.19 -2.02 -14.14
CA ILE A 53 6.53 -2.79 -13.07
C ILE A 53 7.54 -3.70 -12.36
N ALA A 54 8.35 -4.44 -13.14
CA ALA A 54 9.35 -5.35 -12.58
C ALA A 54 10.39 -4.61 -11.72
N VAL A 55 10.91 -3.49 -12.21
CA VAL A 55 11.86 -2.63 -11.47
C VAL A 55 11.21 -2.07 -10.20
N SER A 56 9.96 -1.62 -10.28
CA SER A 56 9.22 -1.09 -9.11
C SER A 56 9.05 -2.15 -8.03
N LEU A 57 8.70 -3.39 -8.42
CA LEU A 57 8.58 -4.51 -7.50
C LEU A 57 9.93 -4.88 -6.88
N ALA A 58 10.99 -4.95 -7.68
CA ALA A 58 12.35 -5.23 -7.19
C ALA A 58 12.78 -4.20 -6.14
N MET A 59 12.57 -2.91 -6.43
CA MET A 59 12.87 -1.83 -5.49
C MET A 59 12.01 -1.91 -4.22
N ALA A 60 10.72 -2.25 -4.35
CA ALA A 60 9.84 -2.43 -3.20
C ALA A 60 10.31 -3.59 -2.30
N PHE A 61 10.73 -4.72 -2.87
CA PHE A 61 11.27 -5.84 -2.09
C PHE A 61 12.58 -5.49 -1.40
N VAL A 62 13.53 -4.89 -2.12
CA VAL A 62 14.83 -4.54 -1.55
C VAL A 62 14.66 -3.47 -0.47
N GLY A 63 13.97 -2.38 -0.78
CA GLY A 63 13.72 -1.29 0.15
C GLY A 63 12.91 -1.77 1.37
N GLY A 64 11.84 -2.52 1.16
CA GLY A 64 11.02 -3.09 2.24
C GLY A 64 11.79 -4.06 3.13
N SER A 65 12.69 -4.87 2.56
CA SER A 65 13.53 -5.79 3.34
C SER A 65 14.56 -5.05 4.19
N ILE A 66 15.21 -4.02 3.62
CA ILE A 66 16.18 -3.19 4.35
C ILE A 66 15.49 -2.45 5.49
N VAL A 67 14.40 -1.73 5.19
CA VAL A 67 13.66 -0.94 6.20
C VAL A 67 13.03 -1.87 7.24
N GLY A 68 12.41 -2.98 6.83
CA GLY A 68 11.85 -3.95 7.77
C GLY A 68 12.92 -4.57 8.67
N GLY A 69 14.13 -4.83 8.16
CA GLY A 69 15.26 -5.28 8.96
C GLY A 69 15.71 -4.25 9.99
N ILE A 70 15.73 -2.96 9.61
CA ILE A 70 16.06 -1.86 10.52
C ILE A 70 14.99 -1.75 11.63
N LEU A 71 13.70 -1.74 11.26
CA LEU A 71 12.60 -1.60 12.23
C LEU A 71 12.53 -2.78 13.21
N LYS A 72 12.99 -3.97 12.82
CA LYS A 72 13.05 -5.14 13.71
C LYS A 72 14.05 -5.02 14.86
N LEU A 73 14.89 -3.99 14.90
CA LEU A 73 15.78 -3.74 16.04
C LEU A 73 14.98 -3.33 17.28
N PRO A 74 15.31 -3.85 18.49
CA PRO A 74 14.52 -3.61 19.71
C PRO A 74 14.67 -2.19 20.30
N PHE A 75 15.11 -1.21 19.50
CA PHE A 75 15.33 0.17 19.92
C PHE A 75 14.12 1.07 19.66
N PHE A 76 13.15 0.62 18.84
CA PHE A 76 12.06 1.46 18.36
C PHE A 76 10.79 1.41 19.24
N GLY A 77 10.78 0.60 20.30
CA GLY A 77 9.69 0.58 21.28
C GLY A 77 8.38 0.02 20.72
N ASP A 78 8.45 -0.96 19.82
CA ASP A 78 7.27 -1.64 19.26
C ASP A 78 6.44 -2.31 20.37
N PRO A 79 5.10 -2.35 20.24
CA PRO A 79 4.25 -3.02 21.20
C PRO A 79 4.44 -4.54 21.08
N THR A 80 4.11 -5.27 22.14
CA THR A 80 3.97 -6.73 22.02
C THR A 80 2.82 -7.07 21.08
N ASP A 81 2.86 -8.24 20.44
CA ASP A 81 1.81 -8.68 19.51
C ASP A 81 0.40 -8.65 20.15
N GLU A 82 0.32 -8.92 21.45
CA GLU A 82 -0.92 -8.89 22.24
C GLU A 82 -1.48 -7.48 22.45
N ASN A 83 -0.63 -6.45 22.40
CA ASN A 83 -0.99 -5.05 22.61
C ASN A 83 -1.00 -4.25 21.30
N CYS A 84 -0.96 -4.92 20.15
CA CYS A 84 -1.13 -4.23 18.87
C CYS A 84 -2.53 -3.61 18.78
N PHE A 85 -2.59 -2.36 18.34
CA PHE A 85 -3.83 -1.56 18.21
C PHE A 85 -4.43 -1.08 19.55
N GLU A 86 -3.73 -1.23 20.66
CA GLU A 86 -4.11 -0.67 21.97
C GLU A 86 -3.53 0.74 22.15
N ASP A 87 -4.40 1.75 22.17
CA ASP A 87 -3.98 3.15 22.26
C ASP A 87 -3.30 3.46 23.61
N ASN A 88 -3.66 2.74 24.68
CA ASN A 88 -3.11 2.93 26.04
C ASN A 88 -1.61 2.63 26.17
N VAL A 89 -1.02 1.93 25.19
CA VAL A 89 0.42 1.67 25.14
C VAL A 89 1.22 2.96 24.92
N TYR A 90 0.66 3.90 24.16
CA TYR A 90 1.36 5.12 23.74
C TYR A 90 0.67 6.42 24.18
N TRP A 91 -0.60 6.35 24.56
CA TRP A 91 -1.43 7.49 24.90
C TRP A 91 -2.13 7.28 26.23
N GLU A 92 -2.36 8.35 26.98
CA GLU A 92 -3.28 8.31 28.11
C GLU A 92 -4.72 8.31 27.58
N VAL A 93 -5.50 7.27 27.88
CA VAL A 93 -6.88 7.12 27.40
C VAL A 93 -7.87 7.60 28.46
N PRO A 94 -8.72 8.60 28.15
CA PRO A 94 -9.70 9.10 29.12
C PRO A 94 -10.76 8.03 29.44
N GLY A 95 -10.92 7.71 30.73
CA GLY A 95 -11.96 6.80 31.25
C GLY A 95 -11.51 5.39 31.68
N GLU A 96 -10.25 5.01 31.47
CA GLU A 96 -9.72 3.71 31.96
C GLU A 96 -9.54 3.66 33.49
N GLU A 97 -9.32 4.82 34.13
CA GLU A 97 -9.29 4.96 35.60
C GLU A 97 -10.69 4.81 36.20
N GLU A 98 -11.74 5.25 35.51
CA GLU A 98 -13.13 5.14 35.98
C GLU A 98 -13.66 3.70 35.82
N SER A 99 -13.39 3.01 34.71
CA SER A 99 -13.94 1.66 34.45
C SER A 99 -13.43 0.59 35.44
N ASN A 100 -12.14 0.64 35.81
CA ASN A 100 -11.55 -0.22 36.83
C ASN A 100 -12.12 0.08 38.23
N LEU A 101 -12.44 1.35 38.51
CA LEU A 101 -13.09 1.75 39.76
C LEU A 101 -14.55 1.29 39.82
N TYR A 102 -15.29 1.33 38.69
CA TYR A 102 -16.67 0.82 38.62
C TYR A 102 -16.74 -0.71 38.76
N CYS A 103 -15.79 -1.48 38.19
CA CYS A 103 -15.75 -2.94 38.37
C CYS A 103 -15.37 -3.37 39.81
N MET A 104 -14.50 -2.63 40.49
CA MET A 104 -14.15 -2.92 41.88
C MET A 104 -15.26 -2.53 42.87
N HIS A 105 -16.11 -1.58 42.50
CA HIS A 105 -17.16 -1.06 43.37
C HIS A 105 -18.51 -1.81 43.28
N ASP A 106 -18.62 -2.84 42.43
CA ASP A 106 -19.80 -3.72 42.40
C ASP A 106 -19.60 -4.99 43.23
N SER A 107 -19.44 -4.81 44.55
CA SER A 107 -19.61 -5.88 45.54
C SER A 107 -21.10 -6.19 45.82
N ASN A 108 -22.03 -5.71 44.98
CA ASN A 108 -23.47 -5.87 45.19
C ASN A 108 -24.25 -6.13 43.89
N ALA A 109 -23.69 -6.92 42.98
CA ALA A 109 -24.47 -7.48 41.88
C ALA A 109 -25.50 -8.47 42.45
N LYS A 110 -26.77 -8.05 42.54
CA LYS A 110 -27.89 -8.95 42.88
C LYS A 110 -28.00 -10.03 41.80
N PRO A 111 -28.32 -11.28 42.19
CA PRO A 111 -28.45 -12.37 41.24
C PRO A 111 -29.63 -12.09 40.30
N VAL A 112 -29.36 -12.13 39.00
CA VAL A 112 -30.40 -12.11 37.96
C VAL A 112 -31.06 -13.48 37.96
N ILE A 113 -32.26 -13.58 38.55
CA ILE A 113 -33.13 -14.75 38.46
C ILE A 113 -34.03 -14.56 37.23
N ASN A 114 -34.01 -15.52 36.31
CA ASN A 114 -34.98 -15.65 35.22
C ASN A 114 -35.62 -17.05 35.31
N PRO A 115 -36.87 -17.21 34.85
CA PRO A 115 -38.03 -17.76 35.59
C PRO A 115 -37.84 -19.14 36.23
#